data_AF-A0A2I0Q8Z8-F1
#
_entry.id   AF-A0A2I0Q8Z8-F1
#
_cell.length_a   1.000
_cell.length_b   1.000
_cell.length_c   1.000
_cell.angle_alpha   90.00
_cell.angle_beta   90.00
_cell.angle_gamma   90.00
#
_symmetry.space_group_name_H-M   'P 1'
#
loop_
_entity.id
_entity.type
_entity.pdbx_description
1 polymer ?
#
loop_
_entity_poly.entity_id
_entity_poly.type
_entity_poly.pdbx_seq_one_letter_code
_entity_poly.pdbx_strand_id
1 'polypeptide(L)'
;MTENFIIVENVTEKDLEKILQNLANLYAETEYVNGIKWFRNNTKSDSFLILFSNNPDFDRFNFFVNYIKYPEEFVNFSPFVRGFYKTSDIQLQNEFNMGTWIMVYVSKNDQDFDNVTLVNEKNESYLFDFGGKIKKLESLEERFTFISVEMSQYDKILDIFPTKSIEVIKPSKSKLIKELFVIIICLVFTVLGIRYYHDFKDL
;
A
#
# COMPACT_ATOMS: atom_id res chain seq x y z
N MET A 1 9.79 -5.85 -19.26
CA MET A 1 10.06 -4.97 -18.10
C MET A 1 10.47 -5.84 -16.91
N THR A 2 11.48 -5.44 -16.14
CA THR A 2 11.96 -6.17 -14.93
C THR A 2 11.71 -5.41 -13.64
N GLU A 3 11.23 -4.18 -13.73
CA GLU A 3 10.97 -3.27 -12.62
C GLU A 3 9.57 -3.52 -12.06
N ASN A 4 9.40 -3.24 -10.77
CA ASN A 4 8.09 -3.26 -10.12
C ASN A 4 7.26 -2.08 -10.61
N PHE A 5 5.96 -2.28 -10.79
CA PHE A 5 5.10 -1.24 -11.37
C PHE A 5 3.70 -1.27 -10.78
N ILE A 6 3.02 -0.13 -10.85
CA ILE A 6 1.63 -0.01 -10.42
C ILE A 6 0.82 0.52 -11.61
N ILE A 7 -0.33 -0.12 -11.87
CA ILE A 7 -1.32 0.34 -12.84
C ILE A 7 -2.48 0.97 -12.07
N VAL A 8 -2.89 2.15 -12.52
CA VAL A 8 -4.03 2.87 -11.99
C VAL A 8 -4.98 3.21 -13.14
N GLU A 9 -6.24 2.81 -13.02
CA GLU A 9 -7.29 3.17 -13.98
C GLU A 9 -8.48 3.86 -13.29
N ASN A 10 -9.33 4.51 -14.09
CA ASN A 10 -10.50 5.27 -13.64
C ASN A 10 -10.14 6.44 -12.71
N VAL A 11 -9.06 7.16 -13.04
CA VAL A 11 -8.60 8.35 -12.30
C VAL A 11 -8.29 9.48 -13.28
N THR A 12 -8.47 10.73 -12.87
CA THR A 12 -8.02 11.87 -13.68
C THR A 12 -6.53 12.09 -13.49
N GLU A 13 -5.84 12.61 -14.52
CA GLU A 13 -4.42 12.96 -14.39
C GLU A 13 -4.19 13.88 -13.19
N LYS A 14 -4.95 14.98 -13.09
CA LYS A 14 -4.80 15.96 -12.01
C LYS A 14 -4.92 15.34 -10.61
N ASP A 15 -5.87 14.41 -10.41
CA ASP A 15 -6.07 13.77 -9.12
C ASP A 15 -4.89 12.84 -8.80
N LEU A 16 -4.48 12.03 -9.78
CA LEU A 16 -3.36 11.11 -9.59
C LEU A 16 -2.02 11.87 -9.41
N GLU A 17 -1.81 13.00 -10.08
CA GLU A 17 -0.63 13.86 -9.83
C GLU A 17 -0.56 14.28 -8.37
N LYS A 18 -1.68 14.77 -7.82
CA LYS A 18 -1.77 15.21 -6.43
C LYS A 18 -1.57 14.05 -5.45
N ILE A 19 -2.15 12.87 -5.74
CA ILE A 19 -1.97 11.66 -4.92
C ILE A 19 -0.49 11.26 -4.88
N LEU A 20 0.18 11.21 -6.03
CA LEU A 20 1.58 10.83 -6.12
C LEU A 20 2.51 11.88 -5.50
N GLN A 21 2.18 13.17 -5.62
CA GLN A 21 2.93 14.23 -4.93
C GLN A 21 2.78 14.12 -3.41
N ASN A 22 1.57 13.85 -2.90
CA ASN A 22 1.35 13.63 -1.48
C ASN A 22 2.09 12.39 -0.97
N LEU A 23 2.09 11.30 -1.75
CA LEU A 23 2.88 10.10 -1.46
C LEU A 23 4.37 10.42 -1.38
N ALA A 24 4.90 11.16 -2.36
CA ALA A 24 6.30 11.54 -2.39
C ALA A 24 6.69 12.41 -1.19
N ASN A 25 5.80 13.32 -0.78
CA ASN A 25 6.04 14.17 0.39
C ASN A 25 5.96 13.38 1.71
N LEU A 26 5.03 12.43 1.82
CA LEU A 26 4.87 11.60 3.02
C LEU A 26 6.11 10.73 3.29
N TYR A 27 6.75 10.24 2.23
CA TYR A 27 7.93 9.37 2.31
C TYR A 27 9.22 10.10 1.91
N ALA A 28 9.26 11.43 1.99
CA ALA A 28 10.37 12.28 1.53
C ALA A 28 11.74 11.94 2.16
N GLU A 29 11.73 11.38 3.38
CA GLU A 29 12.92 10.94 4.11
C GLU A 29 13.50 9.60 3.58
N THR A 30 12.81 8.97 2.62
CA THR A 30 13.24 7.71 1.99
C THR A 30 13.68 7.96 0.55
N GLU A 31 14.59 7.12 0.04
CA GLU A 31 15.05 7.22 -1.34
C GLU A 31 14.02 6.70 -2.37
N TYR A 32 13.04 5.91 -1.92
CA TYR A 32 12.08 5.21 -2.79
C TYR A 32 11.16 6.14 -3.59
N VAL A 33 10.88 7.33 -3.06
CA VAL A 33 9.99 8.32 -3.70
C VAL A 33 10.75 9.43 -4.43
N ASN A 34 12.08 9.35 -4.50
CA ASN A 34 12.90 10.30 -5.23
C ASN A 34 12.83 9.99 -6.74
N GLY A 35 11.83 10.54 -7.42
CA GLY A 35 11.59 10.31 -8.85
C GLY A 35 10.57 9.22 -9.10
N ILE A 36 9.33 9.43 -8.64
CA ILE A 36 8.18 8.62 -9.07
C ILE A 36 7.87 9.01 -10.51
N LYS A 37 8.03 8.07 -11.43
CA LYS A 37 7.75 8.26 -12.85
C LYS A 37 6.34 7.79 -13.13
N TRP A 38 5.58 8.55 -13.89
CA TRP A 38 4.26 8.11 -14.33
C TRP A 38 3.99 8.46 -15.78
N PHE A 39 3.23 7.58 -16.41
CA PHE A 39 3.00 7.57 -17.84
C PHE A 39 1.51 7.37 -18.10
N ARG A 40 1.00 8.02 -19.15
CA ARG A 40 -0.37 7.83 -19.60
C ARG A 40 -0.40 6.72 -20.66
N ASN A 41 -1.40 5.85 -20.61
CA ASN A 41 -1.63 4.88 -21.69
C ASN A 41 -2.13 5.60 -22.96
N ASN A 42 -1.55 5.29 -24.11
CA ASN A 42 -1.81 5.98 -25.37
C ASN A 42 -3.21 5.68 -25.94
N THR A 43 -3.86 4.62 -25.45
CA THR A 43 -5.20 4.18 -25.88
C THR A 43 -6.30 4.45 -24.84
N LYS A 44 -5.93 4.70 -23.58
CA LYS A 44 -6.85 4.93 -22.46
C LYS A 44 -6.40 6.14 -21.64
N SER A 45 -7.10 7.26 -21.79
CA SER A 45 -6.72 8.54 -21.17
C SER A 45 -6.75 8.54 -19.63
N ASP A 46 -7.50 7.62 -19.03
CA ASP A 46 -7.70 7.45 -17.59
C ASP A 46 -6.94 6.24 -17.02
N SER A 47 -5.97 5.70 -17.78
CA SER A 47 -5.11 4.58 -17.41
C SER A 47 -3.66 5.04 -17.36
N PHE A 48 -3.01 4.78 -16.24
CA PHE A 48 -1.67 5.25 -15.92
C PHE A 48 -0.78 4.12 -15.42
N LEU A 49 0.49 4.20 -15.80
CA LEU A 49 1.57 3.37 -15.30
C LEU A 49 2.42 4.19 -14.35
N ILE A 50 2.73 3.63 -13.18
CA ILE A 50 3.63 4.23 -12.19
C ILE A 50 4.84 3.32 -12.02
N LEU A 51 6.02 3.93 -12.10
CA LEU A 51 7.31 3.33 -11.85
C LEU A 51 8.07 4.16 -10.81
N PHE A 52 8.97 3.54 -10.08
CA PHE A 52 9.82 4.23 -9.11
C PHE A 52 11.25 4.22 -9.63
N SER A 53 11.93 5.38 -9.59
CA SER A 53 13.35 5.45 -9.99
C SER A 53 14.21 4.55 -9.11
N ASN A 54 13.87 4.45 -7.83
CA ASN A 54 14.44 3.51 -6.87
C ASN A 54 13.33 2.52 -6.48
N ASN A 55 13.50 1.24 -6.83
CA ASN A 55 12.49 0.23 -6.53
C ASN A 55 12.26 0.18 -5.01
N PRO A 56 11.02 0.39 -4.52
CA PRO A 56 10.71 0.19 -3.12
C PRO A 56 10.89 -1.28 -2.74
N ASP A 57 11.30 -1.50 -1.48
CA ASP A 57 11.20 -2.83 -0.89
C ASP A 57 9.74 -3.30 -0.81
N PHE A 58 9.56 -4.59 -0.52
CA PHE A 58 8.23 -5.20 -0.48
C PHE A 58 7.24 -4.43 0.40
N ASP A 59 7.61 -4.08 1.64
CA ASP A 59 6.71 -3.41 2.57
C ASP A 59 6.25 -2.06 2.04
N ARG A 60 7.19 -1.23 1.55
CA ARG A 60 6.86 0.11 1.06
C ARG A 60 6.07 0.03 -0.25
N PHE A 61 6.35 -0.94 -1.11
CA PHE A 61 5.56 -1.16 -2.32
C PHE A 61 4.08 -1.44 -1.98
N ASN A 62 3.82 -2.31 -1.00
CA ASN A 62 2.46 -2.60 -0.54
C ASN A 62 1.79 -1.37 0.07
N PHE A 63 2.52 -0.58 0.87
CA PHE A 63 2.00 0.70 1.39
C PHE A 63 1.65 1.67 0.27
N PHE A 64 2.45 1.75 -0.79
CA PHE A 64 2.22 2.66 -1.92
C PHE A 64 0.96 2.25 -2.71
N VAL A 65 0.77 0.95 -2.95
CA VAL A 65 -0.45 0.42 -3.60
C VAL A 65 -1.70 0.79 -2.78
N ASN A 66 -1.66 0.59 -1.47
CA ASN A 66 -2.77 0.94 -0.58
C ASN A 66 -3.02 2.45 -0.51
N TYR A 67 -1.96 3.27 -0.40
CA TYR A 67 -2.07 4.73 -0.37
C TYR A 67 -2.73 5.29 -1.64
N ILE A 68 -2.34 4.78 -2.81
CA ILE A 68 -2.93 5.19 -4.10
C ILE A 68 -4.41 4.78 -4.18
N LYS A 69 -4.78 3.64 -3.58
CA LYS A 69 -6.17 3.20 -3.53
C LYS A 69 -7.04 4.03 -2.57
N TYR A 70 -6.47 4.46 -1.43
CA TYR A 70 -7.15 5.20 -0.37
C TYR A 70 -6.42 6.51 0.00
N PRO A 71 -6.36 7.49 -0.91
CA PRO A 71 -5.77 8.78 -0.59
C PRO A 71 -6.69 9.56 0.36
N GLU A 72 -6.15 10.01 1.49
CA GLU A 72 -6.92 10.62 2.60
C GLU A 72 -7.78 11.83 2.19
N GLU A 73 -7.36 12.57 1.15
CA GLU A 73 -7.99 13.82 0.72
C GLU A 73 -9.14 13.64 -0.28
N PHE A 74 -9.39 12.44 -0.80
CA PHE A 74 -10.37 12.22 -1.87
C PHE A 74 -11.58 11.40 -1.39
N VAL A 75 -12.69 12.10 -1.15
CA VAL A 75 -13.98 11.49 -0.82
C VAL A 75 -14.62 10.92 -2.09
N ASN A 76 -15.21 9.72 -2.02
CA ASN A 76 -15.81 8.98 -3.15
C ASN A 76 -14.82 8.61 -4.27
N PHE A 77 -13.57 8.35 -3.91
CA PHE A 77 -12.52 7.93 -4.83
C PHE A 77 -12.43 6.41 -4.89
N SER A 78 -12.55 5.82 -6.08
CA SER A 78 -12.48 4.36 -6.26
C SER A 78 -11.77 3.98 -7.56
N PRO A 79 -10.48 4.29 -7.69
CA PRO A 79 -9.69 3.85 -8.84
C PRO A 79 -9.55 2.33 -8.84
N PHE A 80 -9.27 1.79 -10.01
CA PHE A 80 -8.69 0.46 -10.13
C PHE A 80 -7.18 0.59 -9.88
N VAL A 81 -6.62 -0.19 -8.95
CA VAL A 81 -5.19 -0.15 -8.62
C VAL A 81 -4.66 -1.58 -8.54
N ARG A 82 -3.60 -1.88 -9.30
CA ARG A 82 -2.87 -3.14 -9.23
C ARG A 82 -1.38 -2.89 -9.22
N GLY A 83 -0.71 -3.34 -8.17
CA GLY A 83 0.74 -3.42 -8.12
C GLY A 83 1.23 -4.76 -8.64
N PHE A 84 2.35 -4.76 -9.35
CA PHE A 84 3.07 -5.95 -9.75
C PHE A 84 4.47 -5.89 -9.15
N TYR A 85 4.73 -6.80 -8.23
CA TYR A 85 5.99 -6.90 -7.52
C TYR A 85 6.71 -8.17 -7.92
N LYS A 86 7.95 -8.04 -8.41
CA LYS A 86 8.81 -9.18 -8.68
C LYS A 86 9.57 -9.53 -7.42
N THR A 87 9.34 -10.73 -6.91
CA THR A 87 9.90 -11.20 -5.65
C THR A 87 11.43 -11.14 -5.68
N SER A 88 12.01 -10.26 -4.87
CA SER A 88 13.46 -10.05 -4.80
C SER A 88 13.99 -10.11 -3.37
N ASP A 89 13.17 -9.68 -2.41
CA ASP A 89 13.47 -9.50 -1.00
C ASP A 89 12.41 -10.13 -0.07
N ILE A 90 11.38 -10.78 -0.63
CA ILE A 90 10.31 -11.43 0.15
C ILE A 90 10.86 -12.71 0.77
N GLN A 91 11.50 -12.55 1.92
CA GLN A 91 12.05 -13.66 2.71
C GLN A 91 11.01 -14.26 3.67
N LEU A 92 9.80 -13.70 3.73
CA LEU A 92 8.92 -13.91 4.88
C LEU A 92 8.18 -15.25 4.89
N GLN A 93 7.97 -15.94 3.76
CA GLN A 93 7.34 -17.27 3.74
C GLN A 93 7.84 -18.10 2.54
N ASN A 94 8.07 -19.40 2.74
CA ASN A 94 8.48 -20.38 1.71
C ASN A 94 7.53 -20.47 0.49
N GLU A 95 6.43 -19.71 0.51
CA GLU A 95 5.38 -19.70 -0.50
C GLU A 95 5.69 -18.73 -1.66
N PHE A 96 6.66 -17.81 -1.49
CA PHE A 96 7.10 -16.88 -2.53
C PHE A 96 8.49 -17.27 -3.03
N ASN A 97 8.55 -17.87 -4.22
CA ASN A 97 9.82 -18.15 -4.87
C ASN A 97 10.47 -16.84 -5.34
N MET A 98 11.80 -16.72 -5.28
CA MET A 98 12.50 -15.57 -5.85
C MET A 98 12.30 -15.48 -7.37
N GLY A 99 12.10 -14.27 -7.89
CA GLY A 99 11.97 -13.96 -9.31
C GLY A 99 10.57 -14.14 -9.90
N THR A 100 9.58 -14.60 -9.13
CA THR A 100 8.17 -14.71 -9.56
C THR A 100 7.43 -13.40 -9.37
N TRP A 101 6.33 -13.21 -10.11
CA TRP A 101 5.46 -12.06 -9.91
C TRP A 101 4.40 -12.30 -8.84
N ILE A 102 4.11 -11.23 -8.10
CA ILE A 102 2.96 -11.11 -7.23
C ILE A 102 2.14 -9.94 -7.73
N MET A 103 0.83 -10.16 -7.80
CA MET A 103 -0.15 -9.10 -7.98
C MET A 103 -0.59 -8.62 -6.59
N VAL A 104 -0.50 -7.32 -6.35
CA VAL A 104 -0.88 -6.64 -5.12
C VAL A 104 -2.11 -5.78 -5.38
N TYR A 105 -3.12 -5.89 -4.53
CA TYR A 105 -4.32 -5.07 -4.61
C TYR A 105 -4.98 -4.93 -3.25
N VAL A 106 -5.91 -3.99 -3.12
CA VAL A 106 -6.77 -3.88 -1.93
C VAL A 106 -8.10 -4.56 -2.25
N SER A 107 -8.55 -5.48 -1.38
CA SER A 107 -9.84 -6.15 -1.50
C SER A 107 -10.99 -5.17 -1.62
N LYS A 108 -11.98 -5.48 -2.46
CA LYS A 108 -13.21 -4.67 -2.53
C LYS A 108 -14.05 -4.73 -1.25
N ASN A 109 -13.79 -5.75 -0.42
CA ASN A 109 -14.46 -5.98 0.85
C ASN A 109 -13.58 -5.56 2.04
N ASP A 110 -12.43 -4.93 1.80
CA ASP A 110 -11.57 -4.45 2.88
C ASP A 110 -12.31 -3.41 3.74
N GLN A 111 -12.17 -3.54 5.06
CA GLN A 111 -12.73 -2.63 6.06
C GLN A 111 -11.67 -2.10 7.03
N ASP A 112 -10.47 -2.67 7.02
CA ASP A 112 -9.43 -2.34 7.99
C ASP A 112 -8.49 -1.25 7.46
N PHE A 113 -8.41 -1.09 6.13
CA PHE A 113 -7.62 -0.08 5.40
C PHE A 113 -6.10 -0.17 5.63
N ASP A 114 -5.63 -1.13 6.42
CA ASP A 114 -4.24 -1.33 6.84
C ASP A 114 -3.65 -2.66 6.32
N ASN A 115 -4.23 -3.16 5.24
CA ASN A 115 -3.80 -4.38 4.59
C ASN A 115 -3.87 -4.27 3.05
N VAL A 116 -3.24 -5.24 2.41
CA VAL A 116 -3.41 -5.53 0.99
C VAL A 116 -3.51 -7.04 0.79
N THR A 117 -4.15 -7.42 -0.31
CA THR A 117 -4.17 -8.79 -0.81
C THR A 117 -3.05 -9.00 -1.82
N LEU A 118 -2.35 -10.11 -1.67
CA LEU A 118 -1.31 -10.61 -2.57
C LEU A 118 -1.82 -11.84 -3.28
N VAL A 119 -1.59 -11.95 -4.58
CA VAL A 119 -1.87 -13.18 -5.34
C VAL A 119 -0.65 -13.54 -6.18
N ASN A 120 -0.18 -14.78 -6.02
CA ASN A 120 0.97 -15.29 -6.78
C ASN A 120 0.54 -15.89 -8.13
N GLU A 121 1.50 -16.23 -8.99
CA GLU A 121 1.27 -16.84 -10.31
C GLU A 121 0.50 -18.18 -10.25
N LYS A 122 0.46 -18.85 -9.09
CA LYS A 122 -0.30 -20.09 -8.86
C LYS A 122 -1.74 -19.82 -8.41
N ASN A 123 -2.17 -18.57 -8.34
CA ASN A 123 -3.46 -18.14 -7.81
C ASN A 123 -3.67 -18.49 -6.33
N GLU A 124 -2.59 -18.52 -5.55
CA GLU A 124 -2.69 -18.56 -4.09
C GLU A 124 -2.80 -17.12 -3.59
N SER A 125 -3.75 -16.90 -2.68
CA SER A 125 -4.11 -15.58 -2.15
C SER A 125 -3.63 -15.43 -0.71
N TYR A 126 -3.16 -14.24 -0.38
CA TYR A 126 -2.62 -13.92 0.94
C TYR A 126 -3.05 -12.52 1.36
N LEU A 127 -3.24 -12.32 2.65
CA LEU A 127 -3.38 -11.01 3.26
C LEU A 127 -2.03 -10.59 3.82
N PHE A 128 -1.55 -9.42 3.42
CA PHE A 128 -0.41 -8.75 4.05
C PHE A 128 -0.94 -7.62 4.93
N ASP A 129 -0.71 -7.72 6.24
CA ASP A 129 -0.98 -6.63 7.17
C ASP A 129 0.24 -5.71 7.29
N PHE A 130 0.00 -4.44 7.58
CA PHE A 130 1.09 -3.46 7.71
C PHE A 130 1.91 -3.62 9.01
N GLY A 131 1.59 -4.64 9.82
CA GLY A 131 2.46 -5.16 10.87
C GLY A 131 3.51 -6.15 10.36
N GLY A 132 3.55 -6.43 9.06
CA GLY A 132 4.52 -7.29 8.40
C GLY A 132 4.13 -8.77 8.35
N LYS A 133 2.91 -9.13 8.75
CA LYS A 133 2.48 -10.53 8.71
C LYS A 133 1.80 -10.84 7.39
N ILE A 134 2.08 -12.04 6.90
CA ILE A 134 1.41 -12.62 5.73
C ILE A 134 0.55 -13.79 6.20
N LYS A 135 -0.72 -13.81 5.80
CA LYS A 135 -1.66 -14.90 6.11
C LYS A 135 -2.28 -15.42 4.82
N LYS A 136 -2.15 -16.73 4.57
CA LYS A 136 -2.84 -17.38 3.45
C LYS A 136 -4.36 -17.27 3.62
N LEU A 137 -5.04 -16.93 2.53
CA LEU A 137 -6.49 -16.84 2.45
C LEU A 137 -7.05 -18.14 1.85
N GLU A 138 -8.16 -18.62 2.40
CA GLU A 138 -8.83 -19.83 1.90
C GLU A 138 -9.60 -19.58 0.61
N SER A 139 -10.01 -18.33 0.37
CA SER A 139 -10.75 -17.91 -0.80
C SER A 139 -9.91 -17.00 -1.69
N LEU A 140 -10.12 -17.15 -3.00
CA LEU A 140 -9.53 -16.31 -4.03
C LEU A 140 -10.57 -15.29 -4.48
N GLU A 141 -10.36 -14.02 -4.16
CA GLU A 141 -11.22 -12.93 -4.65
C GLU A 141 -10.88 -12.56 -6.10
N GLU A 142 -9.59 -12.54 -6.43
CA GLU A 142 -9.10 -12.18 -7.77
C GLU A 142 -7.99 -13.13 -8.21
N ARG A 143 -8.03 -13.55 -9.48
CA ARG A 143 -6.98 -14.37 -10.09
C ARG A 143 -5.79 -13.51 -10.46
N PHE A 144 -4.59 -14.06 -10.31
CA PHE A 144 -3.39 -13.44 -10.85
C PHE A 144 -3.55 -13.25 -12.36
N THR A 145 -3.54 -12.00 -12.78
CA THR A 145 -3.61 -11.60 -14.19
C THR A 145 -2.46 -10.64 -14.44
N PHE A 146 -1.37 -11.15 -15.03
CA PHE A 146 -0.23 -10.30 -15.35
C PHE A 146 -0.61 -9.33 -16.47
N ILE A 147 -0.47 -8.03 -16.21
CA ILE A 147 -0.67 -7.00 -17.22
C ILE A 147 0.69 -6.68 -17.83
N SER A 148 0.93 -7.15 -19.06
CA SER A 148 2.17 -6.84 -19.76
C SER A 148 2.24 -5.34 -20.07
N VAL A 149 3.38 -4.72 -19.76
CA VAL A 149 3.63 -3.30 -20.00
C VAL A 149 4.67 -3.15 -21.10
N GLU A 150 4.23 -2.62 -22.23
CA GLU A 150 5.08 -2.22 -23.35
C GLU A 150 5.24 -0.70 -23.32
N MET A 151 6.44 -0.18 -23.05
CA MET A 151 6.67 1.26 -22.90
C MET A 151 6.32 2.08 -24.14
N SER A 152 6.27 1.47 -25.33
CA SER A 152 5.80 2.12 -26.56
C SER A 152 4.31 2.48 -26.55
N GLN A 153 3.53 1.93 -25.62
CA GLN A 153 2.12 2.21 -25.41
C GLN A 153 1.87 3.30 -24.36
N TYR A 154 2.93 3.91 -23.83
CA TYR A 154 2.85 4.84 -22.72
C TYR A 154 3.65 6.11 -23.01
N ASP A 155 2.97 7.25 -22.90
CA ASP A 155 3.59 8.56 -23.01
C ASP A 155 3.97 9.06 -21.62
N LYS A 156 5.24 9.43 -21.43
CA LYS A 156 5.73 9.97 -20.15
C LYS A 156 5.07 11.32 -19.88
N ILE A 157 4.51 11.49 -18.69
CA ILE A 157 3.93 12.77 -18.26
C ILE A 157 5.02 13.61 -17.59
N LEU A 158 5.50 13.19 -16.41
CA LEU A 158 6.56 13.88 -15.64
C LEU A 158 7.20 12.94 -14.62
N ASP A 159 8.24 13.42 -13.94
CA ASP A 159 8.80 12.76 -12.76
C ASP A 159 8.44 13.58 -11.53
N ILE A 160 7.87 12.92 -10.51
CA ILE A 160 7.49 13.52 -9.24
C ILE A 160 8.63 13.35 -8.24
N PHE A 161 9.00 14.47 -7.63
CA PHE A 161 9.98 14.53 -6.57
C PHE A 161 9.33 15.08 -5.30
N PRO A 162 9.79 14.67 -4.11
CA PRO A 162 9.33 15.28 -2.87
C PRO A 162 9.60 16.78 -2.91
N THR A 163 8.58 17.59 -2.66
CA THR A 163 8.77 19.02 -2.47
C THR A 163 9.36 19.22 -1.08
N LYS A 164 10.53 19.87 -0.97
CA LYS A 164 11.08 20.29 0.34
C LYS A 164 10.16 21.35 0.97
N SER A 165 9.05 20.93 1.56
CA SER A 165 8.28 21.73 2.49
C SER A 165 8.18 20.96 3.78
N ILE A 166 9.03 21.34 4.74
CA ILE A 166 8.88 21.01 6.15
C ILE A 166 7.61 21.73 6.62
N GLU A 167 6.44 21.18 6.32
CA GLU A 167 5.28 21.38 7.16
C GLU A 167 5.04 20.07 7.88
N VAL A 168 5.36 20.07 9.17
CA VAL A 168 5.01 19.00 10.10
C VAL A 168 3.51 18.74 9.92
N ILE A 169 3.16 17.64 9.25
CA ILE A 169 1.80 17.16 9.16
C ILE A 169 1.36 16.94 10.61
N LYS A 170 0.58 17.87 11.17
CA LYS A 170 -0.09 17.65 12.44
C LYS A 170 -0.86 16.35 12.28
N PRO A 171 -0.68 15.36 13.19
CA PRO A 171 -1.37 14.10 13.04
C PRO A 171 -2.86 14.36 12.90
N SER A 172 -3.45 13.79 11.85
CA SER A 172 -4.87 13.85 11.57
C SER A 172 -5.65 13.55 12.86
N LYS A 173 -6.75 14.28 13.10
CA LYS A 173 -7.61 14.08 14.27
C LYS A 173 -8.04 12.61 14.41
N SER A 174 -8.17 11.86 13.32
CA SER A 174 -8.50 10.43 13.36
C SER A 174 -7.36 9.58 13.94
N LYS A 175 -6.09 9.92 13.64
CA LYS A 175 -4.90 9.25 14.19
C LYS A 175 -4.74 9.53 15.69
N LEU A 176 -4.96 10.79 16.10
CA LEU A 176 -4.99 11.18 17.52
C LEU A 176 -6.09 10.45 18.31
N ILE A 177 -7.29 10.27 17.72
CA ILE A 177 -8.38 9.54 18.37
C ILE A 177 -8.05 8.04 18.49
N LYS A 178 -7.47 7.42 17.45
CA LYS A 178 -7.05 6.00 17.49
C LYS A 178 -5.98 5.76 18.56
N GLU A 179 -4.96 6.61 18.65
CA GLU A 179 -3.91 6.48 19.67
C GLU A 179 -4.46 6.67 21.10
N LEU A 180 -5.41 7.60 21.31
CA LEU A 180 -6.06 7.79 22.61
C LEU A 180 -6.89 6.56 23.03
N PHE A 181 -7.59 5.92 22.08
CA PHE A 181 -8.38 4.71 22.34
C PHE A 181 -7.49 3.52 22.75
N VAL A 182 -6.34 3.34 22.09
CA VAL A 182 -5.38 2.27 22.45
C VAL A 182 -4.84 2.48 23.87
N ILE A 183 -4.48 3.72 24.24
CA ILE A 183 -3.97 4.04 25.58
C ILE A 183 -5.05 3.78 26.66
N ILE A 184 -6.30 4.17 26.41
CA ILE A 184 -7.41 3.92 27.35
C ILE A 184 -7.65 2.42 27.54
N ILE A 185 -7.63 1.64 26.46
CA ILE A 185 -7.79 0.18 26.53
C ILE A 185 -6.65 -0.45 27.35
N CYS A 186 -5.40 -0.07 27.08
CA CYS A 186 -4.24 -0.56 27.86
C CYS A 186 -4.37 -0.24 29.35
N LEU A 187 -4.77 1.00 29.71
CA LEU A 187 -4.96 1.40 31.10
C LEU A 187 -6.05 0.58 31.79
N VAL A 188 -7.18 0.34 31.13
CA VAL A 188 -8.29 -0.49 31.66
C VAL A 188 -7.82 -1.93 31.89
N PHE A 189 -7.06 -2.52 30.97
CA PHE A 189 -6.52 -3.87 31.16
C PHE A 189 -5.46 -3.96 32.26
N THR A 190 -4.61 -2.95 32.44
CA THR A 190 -3.68 -2.92 33.60
C THR A 190 -4.41 -2.77 34.92
N VAL A 191 -5.42 -1.90 35.02
CA VAL A 191 -6.17 -1.72 36.28
C VAL A 191 -6.99 -2.96 36.60
N LEU A 192 -7.66 -3.57 35.63
CA LEU A 192 -8.38 -4.82 35.81
C LEU A 192 -7.44 -5.99 36.15
N GLY A 193 -6.28 -6.07 35.48
CA GLY A 193 -5.27 -7.10 35.75
C GLY A 193 -4.67 -6.97 37.16
N ILE A 194 -4.39 -5.76 37.64
CA ILE A 194 -3.93 -5.51 39.01
C ILE A 194 -5.01 -5.91 40.02
N ARG A 195 -6.28 -5.58 39.74
CA ARG A 195 -7.41 -5.94 40.61
C ARG A 195 -7.62 -7.45 40.69
N TYR A 196 -7.55 -8.13 39.54
CA TYR A 196 -7.66 -9.59 39.45
C TYR A 196 -6.47 -10.29 40.13
N TYR A 197 -5.26 -9.75 40.02
CA TYR A 197 -4.08 -10.26 40.71
C TYR A 197 -4.16 -10.09 42.23
N HIS A 198 -4.77 -9.00 42.72
CA HIS A 198 -4.98 -8.79 44.15
C HIS A 198 -6.03 -9.77 44.70
N ASP A 199 -7.16 -9.95 44.01
CA ASP A 199 -8.22 -10.89 44.42
C ASP A 199 -7.74 -12.35 44.43
N PHE A 200 -6.76 -12.72 43.59
CA PHE A 200 -6.20 -14.09 43.55
C PHE A 200 -5.13 -14.34 44.63
N LYS A 201 -4.57 -13.28 45.22
CA LYS A 201 -3.54 -13.40 46.27
C LYS A 201 -4.15 -13.55 47.68
N ASP A 202 -5.44 -13.23 47.80
CA ASP A 202 -6.23 -13.31 49.03
C ASP A 202 -7.06 -14.63 49.11
N LEU A 203 -6.76 -15.63 48.27
CA LEU A 203 -7.32 -17.00 48.26
C LEU A 203 -6.24 -18.04 48.59
#